data_AF-A0A140K275-F1
#
_entry.id   AF-A0A140K275-F1
#
_cell.length_a   1.000
_cell.length_b   1.000
_cell.length_c   1.000
_cell.angle_alpha   90.00
_cell.angle_beta   90.00
_cell.angle_gamma   90.00
#
_symmetry.space_group_name_H-M   'P 1'
#
loop_
_entity.id
_entity.type
_entity.pdbx_description
1 polymer ?
#
loop_
_entity_poly.entity_id
_entity_poly.type
_entity_poly.pdbx_seq_one_letter_code
_entity_poly.pdbx_strand_id
1 'polypeptide(L)' 'MGLRYRKTVKLLPGLKLNLTQHGLASVSIGSRKININISRNGIRANLGFFKKRFSDNNRKKIN' A
#
# COMPACT_ATOMS: atom_id res chain seq x y z
N MET A 1 22.40 -10.14 9.73
CA MET A 1 22.16 -9.31 8.52
C MET A 1 21.47 -10.19 7.47
N GLY A 2 20.17 -10.47 7.65
CA GLY A 2 19.42 -11.44 6.83
C GLY A 2 18.86 -10.85 5.54
N LEU A 3 18.77 -11.68 4.50
CA LEU A 3 18.34 -11.34 3.13
C LEU A 3 16.99 -10.59 3.10
N ARG A 4 16.96 -9.26 2.95
CA ARG A 4 15.69 -8.52 2.84
C ARG A 4 14.99 -8.79 1.50
N TYR A 5 14.14 -9.81 1.45
CA TYR A 5 13.29 -10.06 0.29
C TYR A 5 12.16 -9.02 0.19
N ARG A 6 12.17 -8.25 -0.90
CA ARG A 6 11.12 -7.32 -1.28
C ARG A 6 10.86 -7.49 -2.77
N LYS A 7 9.65 -7.89 -3.14
CA LYS A 7 9.25 -8.01 -4.55
C LYS A 7 7.94 -7.26 -4.78
N THR A 8 7.93 -6.41 -5.80
CA THR A 8 6.73 -5.74 -6.26
C THR A 8 6.22 -6.46 -7.50
N VAL A 9 5.03 -7.02 -7.43
CA VAL A 9 4.37 -7.67 -8.57
C VAL A 9 3.32 -6.70 -9.11
N LYS A 10 3.44 -6.33 -10.38
CA LYS A 10 2.40 -5.60 -11.11
C LYS A 10 1.44 -6.63 -11.69
N LEU A 11 0.18 -6.60 -11.26
CA LEU A 11 -0.84 -7.48 -11.83
C LEU A 11 -1.52 -6.82 -13.03
N LEU A 12 -1.82 -5.52 -12.89
CA LEU A 12 -2.50 -4.72 -13.91
C LEU A 12 -1.92 -3.30 -13.93
N PRO A 13 -2.09 -2.52 -15.01
CA PRO A 13 -1.79 -1.09 -14.99
C PRO A 13 -2.64 -0.39 -13.92
N GLY A 14 -1.98 0.00 -12.84
CA GLY A 14 -2.62 0.57 -11.65
C GLY A 14 -2.80 -0.39 -10.49
N LEU A 15 -2.55 -1.70 -10.63
CA LEU A 15 -2.62 -2.66 -9.52
C LEU A 15 -1.26 -3.30 -9.25
N LYS A 16 -0.67 -2.97 -8.10
CA LYS A 16 0.63 -3.49 -7.65
C LYS A 16 0.55 -4.07 -6.24
N LEU A 17 1.14 -5.25 -6.07
CA LEU A 17 1.29 -5.93 -4.80
C LEU A 17 2.75 -5.84 -4.35
N ASN A 18 2.99 -5.38 -3.13
CA ASN A 18 4.30 -5.39 -2.50
C ASN A 18 4.38 -6.57 -1.53
N LEU A 19 5.19 -7.56 -1.90
CA LEU A 19 5.49 -8.73 -1.10
C LEU A 19 6.81 -8.51 -0.36
N THR A 20 6.84 -8.89 0.92
CA THR A 20 8.02 -8.84 1.78
C THR A 20 8.24 -10.19 2.45
N GLN A 21 9.38 -10.40 3.11
CA GLN A 21 9.65 -11.63 3.89
C GLN A 21 8.54 -12.00 4.87
N HIS A 22 7.83 -11.02 5.43
CA HIS A 22 6.74 -11.23 6.38
C HIS A 22 5.36 -11.31 5.69
N GLY A 23 5.29 -11.60 4.39
CA GLY A 23 4.05 -11.69 3.61
C GLY A 23 3.67 -10.41 2.84
N LEU A 24 2.37 -10.28 2.51
CA LEU A 24 1.79 -9.11 1.82
C LEU A 24 1.99 -7.85 2.67
N ALA A 25 2.86 -6.94 2.22
CA ALA A 25 3.14 -5.70 2.94
C ALA A 25 2.20 -4.57 2.55
N SER A 26 1.87 -4.46 1.26
CA SER A 26 0.84 -3.53 0.81
C SER A 26 0.29 -3.89 -0.57
N VAL A 27 -0.95 -3.50 -0.80
CA VAL A 27 -1.64 -3.54 -2.09
C VAL A 27 -1.86 -2.10 -2.51
N SER A 28 -1.41 -1.71 -3.71
CA SER A 28 -1.76 -0.40 -4.27
C SER A 28 -2.62 -0.57 -5.50
N ILE A 29 -3.75 0.14 -5.50
CA ILE A 29 -4.77 0.10 -6.54
C ILE A 29 -4.99 1.53 -7.03
N GLY A 30 -4.88 1.75 -8.33
CA GLY A 30 -5.11 3.02 -9.00
C GLY A 30 -3.90 3.56 -9.79
N SER A 31 -4.16 4.62 -10.53
CA SER A 31 -3.23 5.30 -11.42
C SER A 31 -2.23 6.20 -10.65
N ARG A 32 -1.21 6.72 -11.35
CA ARG A 32 -0.17 7.60 -10.78
C ARG A 32 -0.77 8.75 -9.96
N LYS A 33 -1.90 9.29 -10.41
CA LYS A 33 -2.58 10.45 -9.80
C LYS A 33 -3.66 10.05 -8.79
N ILE A 34 -4.37 8.94 -8.99
CA ILE A 34 -5.40 8.47 -8.05
C ILE A 34 -5.04 7.05 -7.63
N ASN A 35 -4.51 6.86 -6.43
CA ASN A 35 -4.12 5.56 -5.91
C ASN A 35 -4.53 5.37 -4.46
N ILE A 36 -4.88 4.14 -4.12
CA ILE A 36 -5.22 3.68 -2.78
C ILE A 36 -4.19 2.62 -2.42
N ASN A 37 -3.45 2.84 -1.32
CA ASN A 37 -2.48 1.91 -0.78
C ASN A 37 -3.04 1.33 0.52
N ILE A 38 -3.27 0.03 0.53
CA ILE A 38 -3.72 -0.74 1.69
C ILE A 38 -2.51 -1.46 2.24
N SER A 39 -2.11 -1.16 3.47
CA SER A 39 -0.93 -1.74 4.11
C SER A 39 -1.24 -2.15 5.54
N ARG A 40 -0.34 -2.92 6.16
CA ARG A 40 -0.44 -3.25 7.60
C ARG A 40 -0.49 -2.02 8.51
N ASN A 41 0.08 -0.91 8.07
CA ASN A 41 0.12 0.33 8.84
C ASN A 41 -1.14 1.19 8.69
N GLY A 42 -2.06 0.80 7.79
CA GLY A 42 -3.26 1.56 7.48
C GLY A 42 -3.50 1.72 5.98
N ILE A 43 -4.59 2.43 5.67
CA ILE A 43 -5.05 2.72 4.31
C ILE A 43 -4.65 4.16 3.97
N ARG A 44 -3.97 4.35 2.84
CA ARG A 44 -3.57 5.65 2.31
C ARG A 44 -4.24 5.87 0.97
N ALA A 45 -5.17 6.81 0.90
CA ALA A 45 -5.78 7.23 -0.36
C ALA A 45 -5.12 8.54 -0.83
N ASN A 46 -4.55 8.50 -2.03
CA ASN A 46 -4.04 9.63 -2.78
C ASN A 46 -5.03 9.91 -3.91
N LEU A 47 -5.86 10.93 -3.73
CA LEU A 47 -6.86 11.35 -4.69
C LEU A 47 -6.32 12.58 -5.43
N GLY A 48 -5.25 12.46 -6.23
CA GLY A 48 -4.46 13.59 -6.76
C GLY A 48 -5.17 14.66 -7.59
N PHE A 49 -6.50 14.57 -7.75
CA PHE A 49 -7.34 15.70 -8.13
C PHE A 49 -7.59 16.66 -6.95
N PHE A 50 -7.81 16.14 -5.75
CA PHE A 50 -7.73 16.87 -4.49
C PHE A 50 -6.31 16.76 -3.95
N LYS A 51 -5.67 17.88 -3.61
CA LYS A 51 -4.34 17.90 -2.96
C LYS A 51 -4.34 17.33 -1.51
N LYS A 52 -5.28 16.43 -1.20
CA LYS A 52 -5.56 15.88 0.13
C LYS A 52 -5.15 14.40 0.15
N ARG A 53 -4.13 14.09 0.96
CA ARG A 53 -3.71 12.73 1.27
C ARG A 53 -4.46 12.29 2.51
N PHE A 54 -5.37 11.34 2.36
CA PHE A 54 -6.04 10.73 3.50
C PHE A 54 -5.24 9.49 3.92
N SER A 55 -4.65 9.55 5.12
CA SER A 55 -3.92 8.44 5.73
C SER A 55 -4.64 8.06 6.99
N ASP A 56 -5.44 7.01 6.92
CA ASP A 56 -6.04 6.43 8.11
C ASP A 56 -5.08 5.37 8.66
N ASN A 57 -4.28 5.75 9.66
CA ASN A 57 -3.45 4.83 10.43
C ASN A 57 -4.31 4.24 11.54
N ASN A 58 -5.27 3.41 11.14
CA ASN A 58 -6.11 2.67 12.05
C ASN A 58 -5.23 1.58 12.70
N ARG A 59 -4.51 1.96 13.77
CA ARG A 59 -3.87 1.00 14.68
C ARG A 59 -5.02 0.17 15.24
N LYS A 60 -5.24 -1.02 14.68
CA LYS A 60 -5.99 -2.10 15.33
C LYS A 60 -5.29 -2.39 16.67
N LYS A 61 -5.65 -1.62 17.70
CA LYS A 61 -5.72 -2.10 19.08
C LYS A 61 -6.86 -3.11 19.09
N ILE A 62 -6.55 -4.34 18.69
CA ILE A 62 -7.33 -5.49 19.11
C ILE A 62 -6.52 -6.05 20.28
N ASN A 63 -6.82 -5.55 21.48
CA ASN A 63 -6.74 -6.34 22.70
C ASN A 63 -8.17 -6.73 23.03
#